data_AF-A0A454TI19-F1
#
_entry.id   AF-A0A454TI19-F1
#
_cell.length_a   1.000
_cell.length_b   1.000
_cell.length_c   1.000
_cell.angle_alpha   90.00
_cell.angle_beta   90.00
_cell.angle_gamma   90.00
#
_symmetry.space_group_name_H-M   'P 1'
#
loop_
_entity.id
_entity.type
_entity.pdbx_description
1 polymer ?
#
loop_
_entity_poly.entity_id
_entity_poly.type
_entity_poly.pdbx_seq_one_letter_code
_entity_poly.pdbx_strand_id
1 'polypeptide(L)'
;MLDFNHRPKTRSTIDPRRTKRAARPRPLVTMRAVEKLLLRHVHAPATGLMPEQRLIVAVLCQAIADARYGESQSVQDDAERFLRSNDLAQVAGLIDLTSAFVREVAIKTGYLLAASDELEERSADARLQ
;
A
#
# COMPACT_ATOMS: atom_id res chain seq x y z
N MET A 1 -10.98 48.72 -39.30
CA MET A 1 -9.82 48.71 -38.38
C MET A 1 -10.07 47.57 -37.40
N LEU A 2 -9.42 46.42 -37.58
CA LEU A 2 -9.65 45.21 -36.78
C LEU A 2 -8.38 44.91 -35.98
N ASP A 3 -8.45 45.05 -34.66
CA ASP A 3 -7.36 44.74 -33.74
C ASP A 3 -7.26 43.23 -33.48
N PHE A 4 -6.21 42.60 -34.00
CA PHE A 4 -5.85 41.22 -33.69
C PHE A 4 -4.95 41.18 -32.46
N ASN A 5 -5.58 41.06 -31.28
CA ASN A 5 -4.88 40.92 -30.02
C ASN A 5 -4.26 39.50 -29.90
N HIS A 6 -3.05 39.32 -30.43
CA HIS A 6 -2.27 38.08 -30.26
C HIS A 6 -1.53 38.09 -28.93
N ARG A 7 -2.10 37.42 -27.93
CA ARG A 7 -1.41 37.14 -26.66
C ARG A 7 -0.40 36.00 -26.91
N PRO A 8 0.93 36.21 -26.74
CA PRO A 8 1.88 35.13 -26.91
C PRO A 8 1.68 34.10 -25.79
N LYS A 9 1.36 32.86 -26.16
CA LYS A 9 1.38 31.72 -25.25
C LYS A 9 2.82 31.52 -24.80
N THR A 10 3.12 31.85 -23.54
CA THR A 10 4.42 31.57 -22.95
C THR A 10 4.64 30.07 -22.97
N ARG A 11 5.72 29.68 -23.68
CA ARG A 11 6.19 28.30 -23.79
C ARG A 11 6.62 27.88 -22.38
N SER A 12 5.81 27.07 -21.72
CA SER A 12 6.12 26.53 -20.39
C SER A 12 7.47 25.84 -20.44
N THR A 13 8.48 26.44 -19.82
CA THR A 13 9.82 25.89 -19.69
C THR A 13 9.70 24.62 -18.87
N ILE A 14 9.97 23.47 -19.49
CA ILE A 14 10.06 22.19 -18.78
C ILE A 14 11.21 22.33 -17.78
N ASP A 15 10.88 22.44 -16.50
CA ASP A 15 11.87 22.48 -15.42
C ASP A 15 12.34 21.04 -15.14
N PRO A 16 13.60 20.68 -15.50
CA PRO A 16 14.13 19.33 -15.28
C PRO A 16 14.31 19.00 -13.78
N ARG A 17 14.24 19.99 -12.87
CA ARG A 17 14.24 19.76 -11.42
C ARG A 17 12.85 19.42 -10.88
N ARG A 18 11.81 19.64 -11.70
CA ARG A 18 10.43 19.23 -11.43
C ARG A 18 10.14 17.88 -12.05
N THR A 19 11.10 16.95 -11.99
CA THR A 19 10.81 15.52 -12.05
C THR A 19 9.84 15.24 -10.92
N LYS A 20 8.53 15.15 -11.23
CA LYS A 20 7.57 14.50 -10.34
C LYS A 20 8.24 13.19 -9.95
N ARG A 21 8.60 13.02 -8.65
CA ARG A 21 8.97 11.71 -8.09
C ARG A 21 8.03 10.72 -8.74
N ALA A 22 8.57 9.77 -9.50
CA ALA A 22 7.75 8.85 -10.29
C ALA A 22 6.63 8.36 -9.38
N ALA A 23 5.40 8.81 -9.66
CA ALA A 23 4.31 8.65 -8.71
C ALA A 23 4.17 7.15 -8.47
N ARG A 24 4.28 6.73 -7.21
CA ARG A 24 4.25 5.32 -6.84
C ARG A 24 3.08 4.64 -7.58
N PRO A 25 3.29 3.49 -8.22
CA PRO A 25 2.27 2.86 -9.05
C PRO A 25 0.97 2.66 -8.26
N ARG A 26 -0.15 2.63 -8.97
CA ARG A 26 -1.43 2.30 -8.37
C ARG A 26 -1.37 0.86 -7.83
N PRO A 27 -2.02 0.57 -6.69
CA PRO A 27 -2.15 -0.80 -6.22
C PRO A 27 -2.76 -1.72 -7.28
N LEU A 28 -2.31 -2.96 -7.32
CA LEU A 28 -2.71 -3.95 -8.32
C LEU A 28 -4.17 -4.38 -8.17
N VAL A 29 -4.68 -4.35 -6.95
CA VAL A 29 -6.03 -4.78 -6.58
C VAL A 29 -6.66 -3.76 -5.64
N THR A 30 -7.99 -3.80 -5.54
CA THR A 30 -8.72 -2.97 -4.58
C THR A 30 -8.57 -3.50 -3.15
N MET A 31 -8.77 -2.62 -2.16
CA MET A 31 -8.72 -3.04 -0.75
C MET A 31 -9.77 -4.11 -0.43
N ARG A 32 -10.92 -4.10 -1.12
CA ARG A 32 -11.93 -5.15 -1.01
C ARG A 32 -11.44 -6.53 -1.46
N ALA A 33 -10.54 -6.58 -2.43
CA ALA A 33 -9.91 -7.83 -2.86
C ALA A 33 -8.90 -8.32 -1.81
N VAL A 34 -8.14 -7.40 -1.20
CA VAL A 34 -7.23 -7.69 -0.07
C VAL A 34 -8.02 -8.23 1.12
N GLU A 35 -9.10 -7.57 1.52
CA GLU A 35 -9.98 -8.01 2.62
C GLU A 35 -10.49 -9.44 2.40
N LYS A 36 -11.01 -9.75 1.20
CA LYS A 36 -11.46 -11.11 0.84
C LYS A 36 -10.32 -12.12 0.89
N LEU A 37 -9.11 -11.74 0.49
CA LEU A 37 -7.94 -12.61 0.54
C LEU A 37 -7.57 -12.92 1.98
N LEU A 38 -7.49 -11.91 2.85
CA LEU A 38 -7.17 -12.10 4.26
C LEU A 38 -8.22 -12.96 4.97
N LEU A 39 -9.52 -12.68 4.76
CA LEU A 39 -10.61 -13.46 5.35
C LEU A 39 -10.59 -14.94 4.96
N ARG A 40 -10.07 -15.29 3.77
CA ARG A 40 -9.91 -16.69 3.35
C ARG A 40 -8.83 -17.46 4.09
N HIS A 41 -7.88 -16.74 4.70
CA HIS A 41 -6.77 -17.32 5.46
C HIS A 41 -7.03 -17.30 6.97
N VAL A 42 -8.10 -16.66 7.42
CA VAL A 42 -8.53 -16.71 8.81
C VAL A 42 -9.11 -18.10 9.10
N HIS A 43 -8.65 -18.72 10.18
CA HIS A 43 -9.21 -19.98 10.65
C HIS A 43 -10.61 -19.72 11.23
N ALA A 44 -11.65 -20.05 10.46
CA ALA A 44 -13.03 -19.88 10.88
C ALA A 44 -13.57 -21.18 11.51
N PRO A 45 -14.26 -21.10 12.66
CA PRO A 45 -15.02 -22.21 13.22
C PRO A 45 -16.08 -22.74 12.22
N ALA A 46 -16.62 -23.93 12.48
CA ALA A 46 -17.69 -24.52 11.66
C ALA A 46 -18.95 -23.64 11.57
N THR A 47 -19.14 -22.72 12.52
CA THR A 47 -20.23 -21.74 12.57
C THR A 47 -19.98 -20.51 11.67
N GLY A 48 -18.82 -20.42 11.03
CA GLY A 48 -18.42 -19.32 10.15
C GLY A 48 -17.53 -18.27 10.82
N LEU A 49 -17.21 -17.20 10.09
CA LEU A 49 -16.38 -16.09 10.57
C LEU A 49 -17.09 -15.28 11.67
N MET A 50 -16.44 -15.15 12.82
CA MET A 50 -16.94 -14.34 13.93
C MET A 50 -16.84 -12.84 13.62
N PRO A 51 -17.74 -12.00 14.18
CA PRO A 51 -17.69 -10.55 14.03
C PRO A 51 -16.33 -9.94 14.40
N GLU A 52 -15.71 -10.44 15.47
CA GLU A 52 -14.40 -10.00 15.97
C GLU A 52 -13.30 -10.28 14.94
N GLN A 53 -13.34 -11.45 14.29
CA GLN A 53 -12.39 -11.80 13.24
C GLN A 53 -12.50 -10.85 12.03
N ARG A 54 -13.73 -10.50 11.65
CA ARG A 54 -14.00 -9.54 10.57
C ARG A 54 -13.50 -8.15 10.95
N LEU A 55 -13.72 -7.72 12.20
CA LEU A 55 -13.24 -6.45 12.70
C LEU A 55 -11.70 -6.38 12.65
N ILE A 56 -11.01 -7.43 13.10
CA ILE A 56 -9.55 -7.46 13.08
C ILE A 56 -9.03 -7.40 11.64
N VAL A 57 -9.63 -8.12 10.69
CA VAL A 57 -9.26 -7.98 9.27
C VAL A 57 -9.53 -6.56 8.76
N ALA A 58 -10.63 -5.93 9.15
CA ALA A 58 -10.89 -4.53 8.78
C ALA A 58 -9.82 -3.57 9.31
N VAL A 59 -9.35 -3.77 10.55
CA VAL A 59 -8.22 -3.01 11.13
C VAL A 59 -6.93 -3.21 10.32
N LEU A 60 -6.64 -4.45 9.93
CA LEU A 60 -5.48 -4.74 9.08
C LEU A 60 -5.59 -4.06 7.70
N CYS A 61 -6.75 -4.15 7.05
CA CYS A 61 -7.03 -3.46 5.78
C CYS A 61 -6.91 -1.94 5.90
N GLN A 62 -7.37 -1.37 7.02
CA GLN A 62 -7.25 0.06 7.28
C GLN A 62 -5.78 0.48 7.40
N ALA A 63 -4.97 -0.23 8.19
CA ALA A 63 -3.54 0.03 8.28
C ALA A 63 -2.84 -0.06 6.91
N ILE A 64 -3.18 -1.06 6.09
CA ILE A 64 -2.65 -1.20 4.72
C ILE A 64 -3.08 -0.02 3.84
N ALA A 65 -4.31 0.46 3.98
CA ALA A 65 -4.83 1.58 3.20
C ALA A 65 -4.17 2.89 3.63
N ASP A 66 -4.04 3.12 4.94
CA ASP A 66 -3.46 4.32 5.54
C ASP A 66 -1.98 4.47 5.21
N ALA A 67 -1.23 3.35 5.15
CA ALA A 67 0.15 3.36 4.67
C ALA A 67 0.30 3.92 3.24
N ARG A 68 -0.77 3.90 2.44
CA ARG A 68 -0.75 4.39 1.05
C ARG A 68 -1.47 5.72 0.85
N TYR A 69 -2.59 5.88 1.54
CA TYR A 69 -3.59 6.91 1.29
C TYR A 69 -3.96 7.70 2.55
N GLY A 70 -3.21 7.53 3.64
CA GLY A 70 -3.39 8.29 4.87
C GLY A 70 -3.43 9.80 4.58
N GLU A 71 -4.34 10.50 5.25
CA GLU A 71 -4.65 11.91 4.99
C GLU A 71 -3.43 12.84 5.21
N SER A 72 -2.52 12.44 6.09
CA SER A 72 -1.26 13.14 6.37
C SER A 72 -0.07 12.19 6.26
N GLN A 73 1.12 12.77 6.12
CA GLN A 73 2.36 12.00 6.15
C GLN A 73 2.53 11.27 7.50
N SER A 74 2.11 11.88 8.61
CA SER A 74 2.19 11.22 9.93
C SER A 74 1.33 9.96 10.00
N VAL A 75 0.12 9.98 9.45
CA VAL A 75 -0.76 8.79 9.40
C VAL A 75 -0.15 7.70 8.52
N GLN A 76 0.45 8.08 7.39
CA GLN A 76 1.16 7.13 6.52
C GLN A 76 2.35 6.50 7.25
N ASP A 77 3.18 7.32 7.91
CA ASP A 77 4.37 6.87 8.62
C ASP A 77 4.01 5.97 9.82
N ASP A 78 2.97 6.32 10.58
CA ASP A 78 2.46 5.51 11.70
C ASP A 78 1.91 4.16 11.23
N ALA A 79 1.16 4.15 10.12
CA ALA A 79 0.65 2.93 9.51
C ALA A 79 1.78 2.05 8.94
N GLU A 80 2.76 2.63 8.25
CA GLU A 80 3.94 1.91 7.79
C GLU A 80 4.74 1.34 8.97
N ARG A 81 4.90 2.11 10.05
CA ARG A 81 5.57 1.67 11.28
C ARG A 81 4.83 0.49 11.91
N PHE A 82 3.50 0.55 12.03
CA PHE A 82 2.69 -0.55 12.53
C PHE A 82 2.85 -1.82 11.68
N LEU A 83 2.80 -1.70 10.35
CA LEU A 83 2.96 -2.84 9.44
C LEU A 83 4.35 -3.48 9.54
N ARG A 84 5.39 -2.70 9.84
CA ARG A 84 6.77 -3.16 10.01
C ARG A 84 7.10 -3.61 11.43
N SER A 85 6.33 -3.20 12.44
CA SER A 85 6.61 -3.52 13.84
C SER A 85 6.12 -4.90 14.25
N ASN A 86 6.40 -5.25 15.51
CA ASN A 86 5.87 -6.45 16.16
C ASN A 86 4.39 -6.29 16.55
N ASP A 87 3.82 -5.09 16.49
CA ASP A 87 2.41 -4.85 16.83
C ASP A 87 1.50 -5.54 15.81
N LEU A 88 1.91 -5.59 14.54
CA LEU A 88 1.22 -6.38 13.53
C LEU A 88 1.16 -7.87 13.89
N ALA A 89 2.21 -8.43 14.49
CA ALA A 89 2.21 -9.84 14.91
C ALA A 89 1.21 -10.08 16.04
N GLN A 90 1.10 -9.15 16.98
CA GLN A 90 0.11 -9.23 18.06
C GLN A 90 -1.32 -9.18 17.50
N VAL A 91 -1.62 -8.23 16.61
CA VAL A 91 -2.97 -8.06 16.04
C VAL A 91 -3.34 -9.21 15.09
N ALA A 92 -2.45 -9.59 14.17
CA ALA A 92 -2.72 -10.66 13.22
C ALA A 92 -2.82 -12.04 13.91
N GLY A 93 -2.05 -12.25 14.99
CA GLY A 93 -2.11 -13.47 15.78
C GLY A 93 -3.45 -13.72 16.47
N LEU A 94 -4.27 -12.68 16.71
CA LEU A 94 -5.62 -12.83 17.26
C LEU A 94 -6.59 -13.58 16.32
N ILE A 95 -6.25 -13.67 15.03
CA ILE A 95 -7.06 -14.35 13.99
C ILE A 95 -6.24 -15.42 13.25
N ASP A 96 -5.21 -15.96 13.91
CA ASP A 96 -4.31 -16.99 13.38
C ASP A 96 -3.63 -16.62 12.05
N LEU A 97 -3.49 -15.31 11.76
CA LEU A 97 -2.75 -14.82 10.62
C LEU A 97 -1.31 -14.51 10.99
N THR A 98 -0.38 -14.84 10.10
CA THR A 98 1.03 -14.46 10.27
C THR A 98 1.26 -13.03 9.79
N SER A 99 1.97 -12.22 10.59
CA SER A 99 2.35 -10.85 10.20
C SER A 99 3.16 -10.78 8.89
N ALA A 100 4.00 -11.78 8.63
CA ALA A 100 4.74 -11.92 7.38
C ALA A 100 3.79 -12.01 6.16
N PHE A 101 2.74 -12.82 6.24
CA PHE A 101 1.74 -12.95 5.17
C PHE A 101 1.03 -11.61 4.91
N VAL A 102 0.62 -10.90 5.97
CA VAL A 102 -0.05 -9.59 5.83
C VAL A 102 0.87 -8.56 5.17
N ARG A 103 2.15 -8.48 5.60
CA ARG A 103 3.16 -7.61 4.98
C ARG A 103 3.39 -7.95 3.52
N GLU A 104 3.54 -9.23 3.21
CA GLU A 104 3.76 -9.70 1.85
C GLU A 104 2.60 -9.33 0.93
N VAL A 105 1.36 -9.50 1.40
CA VAL A 105 0.16 -9.05 0.67
C VAL A 105 0.22 -7.54 0.44
N ALA A 106 0.51 -6.73 1.47
CA ALA A 106 0.59 -5.28 1.33
C ALA A 106 1.66 -4.84 0.32
N ILE A 107 2.84 -5.48 0.32
CA ILE A 107 3.93 -5.19 -0.60
C ILE A 107 3.58 -5.61 -2.03
N LYS A 108 3.16 -6.87 -2.22
CA LYS A 108 2.85 -7.43 -3.54
C LYS A 108 1.69 -6.72 -4.21
N THR A 109 0.72 -6.24 -3.44
CA THR A 109 -0.43 -5.48 -3.97
C THR A 109 -0.11 -4.01 -4.19
N GLY A 110 1.05 -3.51 -3.76
CA GLY A 110 1.50 -2.14 -3.98
C GLY A 110 1.00 -1.12 -2.96
N TYR A 111 0.43 -1.56 -1.83
CA TYR A 111 0.00 -0.72 -0.72
C TYR A 111 1.12 -0.37 0.27
N LEU A 112 2.10 -1.26 0.46
CA LEU A 112 3.36 -1.00 1.18
C LEU A 112 4.56 -1.04 0.24
N LEU A 113 5.56 -0.17 0.44
CA LEU A 113 6.80 -0.24 -0.33
C LEU A 113 7.68 -1.35 0.25
N ALA A 114 8.27 -2.17 -0.62
CA ALA A 114 9.31 -3.11 -0.22
C ALA A 114 10.43 -2.35 0.51
N ALA A 115 11.01 -2.96 1.56
CA ALA A 115 12.21 -2.38 2.17
C ALA A 115 13.33 -2.33 1.13
N SER A 116 14.30 -1.41 1.29
CA SER A 116 15.42 -1.26 0.37
C SER A 116 16.19 -2.58 0.15
N ASP A 117 16.29 -3.42 1.17
CA ASP A 117 17.00 -4.70 1.10
C ASP A 117 16.27 -5.75 0.22
N GLU A 118 14.92 -5.72 0.17
CA GLU A 118 14.12 -6.63 -0.66
C GLU A 118 14.14 -6.22 -2.16
N LEU A 119 14.43 -4.95 -2.45
CA LEU A 119 14.59 -4.47 -3.82
C LEU A 119 15.91 -4.95 -4.43
N GLU A 120 16.96 -5.12 -3.62
CA GLU A 120 18.25 -5.63 -4.09
C GLU A 120 18.17 -7.11 -4.47
N GLU A 121 17.54 -7.96 -3.65
CA GLU A 121 17.31 -9.38 -3.97
C GLU A 121 16.49 -9.56 -5.25
N ARG A 122 15.39 -8.83 -5.42
CA ARG A 122 14.59 -8.91 -6.66
C ARG A 122 15.33 -8.39 -7.88
N SER A 123 16.25 -7.44 -7.70
CA SER A 123 17.12 -6.95 -8.78
C SER A 123 18.22 -7.95 -9.13
N ALA A 124 18.68 -8.76 -8.17
CA ALA A 124 19.65 -9.82 -8.39
C ALA A 124 19.02 -11.00 -9.14
N ASP A 125 17.83 -11.44 -8.72
CA ASP A 125 17.09 -12.53 -9.38
C ASP A 125 16.68 -12.17 -10.82
N ALA A 126 16.28 -10.93 -11.06
CA ALA A 126 15.93 -10.45 -12.41
C ALA A 126 17.14 -10.29 -13.34
N ARG A 127 18.38 -10.29 -12.81
CA ARG A 127 19.62 -10.24 -13.60
C ARG A 127 20.18 -11.63 -13.93
N LEU A 128 19.63 -12.68 -13.30
CA LEU A 128 20.05 -14.08 -13.50
C LEU A 128 19.13 -14.85 -14.46
N GLN A 129 18.12 -14.20 -15.04
CA GLN A 129 17.27 -14.70 -16.13
C GLN A 129 17.63 -14.02 -17.45
#